data_AF-A0A957E6K9-F1
#
_entry.id   AF-A0A957E6K9-F1
#
_cell.length_a   1.000
_cell.length_b   1.000
_cell.length_c   1.000
_cell.angle_alpha   90.00
_cell.angle_beta   90.00
_cell.angle_gamma   90.00
#
_symmetry.space_group_name_H-M   'P 1'
#
loop_
_entity.id
_entity.type
_entity.pdbx_description
1 polymer ?
#
loop_
_entity_poly.entity_id
_entity_poly.type
_entity_poly.pdbx_seq_one_letter_code
_entity_poly.pdbx_strand_id
1 'polypeptide(L)'
;MPGKDTFIGQIIDQFRILRHLGRGGMADVYLAHDMQLERQVVLKILLPHIVESEEFSARFQREARATARLQHPHIVQVFSIGHVPDGRAYIAMQYISGGALSDYLHNLIAQDQWITPTYALVLMRQIAEALAAAHAAGIVHRDLKPGNILLR
;
A
#
# COMPACT_ATOMS: atom_id res chain seq x y z
N MET A 1 19.50 14.17 10.77
CA MET A 1 18.98 12.81 10.47
C MET A 1 17.75 12.60 11.35
N PRO A 2 16.52 12.52 10.82
CA PRO A 2 15.36 12.29 11.66
C PRO A 2 15.14 10.78 11.90
N GLY A 3 15.42 10.38 13.15
CA GLY A 3 14.68 9.43 13.99
C GLY A 3 14.27 8.07 13.43
N LYS A 4 15.02 7.02 13.80
CA LYS A 4 14.64 5.60 13.65
C LYS A 4 13.49 5.25 14.63
N ASP A 5 12.26 5.69 14.36
CA ASP A 5 11.08 5.05 14.97
C ASP A 5 10.88 3.70 14.31
N THR A 6 11.60 2.69 14.82
CA THR A 6 11.72 1.42 14.13
C THR A 6 10.91 0.37 14.87
N PHE A 7 9.72 0.09 14.34
CA PHE A 7 8.87 -1.01 14.80
C PHE A 7 9.40 -2.40 14.43
N ILE A 8 10.54 -2.51 13.74
CA ILE A 8 11.11 -3.80 13.30
C ILE A 8 11.36 -4.70 14.52
N GLY A 9 10.88 -5.94 14.42
CA GLY A 9 10.93 -6.94 15.49
C GLY A 9 9.79 -6.84 16.50
N GLN A 10 9.03 -5.73 16.52
CA GLN A 10 7.89 -5.57 17.40
C GLN A 10 6.66 -6.32 16.86
N ILE A 11 5.76 -6.63 17.79
CA ILE A 11 4.44 -7.18 17.50
C ILE A 11 3.42 -6.07 17.71
N ILE A 12 2.62 -5.79 16.68
CA ILE A 12 1.52 -4.84 16.71
C ILE A 12 0.26 -5.64 16.41
N ASP A 13 -0.63 -5.76 17.38
CA ASP A 13 -1.76 -6.68 17.33
C ASP A 13 -1.30 -8.11 16.96
N GLN A 14 -1.73 -8.65 15.81
CA GLN A 14 -1.30 -9.95 15.29
C GLN A 14 -0.06 -9.90 14.37
N PHE A 15 0.48 -8.70 14.10
CA PHE A 15 1.49 -8.49 13.07
C PHE A 15 2.89 -8.36 13.65
N ARG A 16 3.77 -9.32 13.35
CA ARG A 16 5.21 -9.19 13.64
C ARG A 16 5.90 -8.44 12.51
N ILE A 17 6.46 -7.27 12.80
CA ILE A 17 7.11 -6.43 11.79
C ILE A 17 8.49 -6.99 11.46
N LEU A 18 8.72 -7.29 10.18
CA LEU A 18 9.91 -7.96 9.68
C LEU A 18 10.97 -6.97 9.19
N ARG A 19 10.57 -6.00 8.36
CA ARG A 19 11.47 -4.99 7.80
C ARG A 19 10.72 -3.77 7.28
N HIS A 20 11.42 -2.64 7.17
CA HIS A 20 10.93 -1.46 6.47
C HIS A 20 11.02 -1.68 4.95
N LEU A 21 9.97 -1.32 4.23
CA LEU A 21 9.89 -1.39 2.77
C LEU A 21 10.12 -0.02 2.14
N GLY A 22 9.76 1.07 2.83
CA GLY A 22 9.98 2.41 2.33
C GLY A 22 9.12 3.43 3.06
N ARG A 23 9.31 4.70 2.68
CA ARG A 23 8.57 5.83 3.25
C ARG A 23 7.81 6.54 2.14
N GLY A 24 6.49 6.57 2.27
CA GLY A 24 5.63 7.42 1.44
C GLY A 24 5.47 8.80 2.04
N GLY A 25 4.80 9.71 1.31
CA GLY A 25 4.59 11.08 1.78
C GLY A 25 3.79 11.20 3.09
N MET A 26 3.00 10.19 3.45
CA MET A 26 2.11 10.24 4.63
C MET A 26 2.35 9.09 5.63
N ALA A 27 3.13 8.08 5.27
CA ALA A 27 3.26 6.86 6.06
C ALA A 27 4.59 6.14 5.82
N ASP A 28 5.07 5.46 6.85
CA ASP A 28 6.07 4.41 6.72
C ASP A 28 5.40 3.10 6.33
N VAL A 29 6.07 2.32 5.48
CA VAL A 29 5.56 1.05 4.94
C VAL A 29 6.48 -0.06 5.41
N TYR A 30 5.90 -1.07 6.05
CA TYR A 30 6.62 -2.21 6.60
C TYR A 30 6.08 -3.51 6.04
N LEU A 31 6.98 -4.49 5.85
CA LEU A 31 6.61 -5.89 5.70
C LEU A 31 6.41 -6.48 7.09
N ALA A 32 5.30 -7.18 7.29
CA ALA A 32 5.03 -7.90 8.51
C ALA A 32 4.53 -9.32 8.22
N HIS A 33 4.61 -10.16 9.24
CA HIS A 33 3.99 -11.48 9.28
C HIS A 33 2.73 -11.42 10.13
N ASP A 34 1.58 -11.68 9.52
CA ASP A 34 0.34 -11.95 10.24
C ASP A 34 0.45 -13.33 10.88
N MET A 35 0.64 -13.36 12.20
CA MET A 35 0.89 -14.59 12.95
C MET A 35 -0.37 -15.45 13.12
N GLN A 36 -1.57 -14.87 12.93
CA GLN A 36 -2.83 -15.61 13.05
C GLN A 36 -3.21 -16.31 11.75
N LEU A 37 -2.96 -15.64 10.61
CA LEU A 37 -3.26 -16.16 9.27
C LEU A 37 -2.04 -16.72 8.53
N GLU A 38 -0.89 -16.76 9.21
CA GLU A 38 0.39 -17.29 8.73
C GLU A 38 0.81 -16.78 7.34
N ARG A 39 0.64 -15.48 7.10
CA ARG A 39 0.93 -14.86 5.79
C ARG A 39 1.69 -13.55 5.91
N GLN A 40 2.32 -13.14 4.81
CA GLN A 40 2.94 -11.82 4.72
C GLN A 40 1.91 -10.74 4.39
N VAL A 41 2.04 -9.59 5.05
CA VAL A 41 1.20 -8.41 4.87
C VAL A 41 2.06 -7.15 4.84
N VAL A 42 1.49 -6.08 4.30
CA VAL A 42 2.07 -4.74 4.40
C VAL A 42 1.36 -3.98 5.51
N LEU A 43 2.12 -3.38 6.42
CA LEU A 43 1.62 -2.40 7.38
C LEU A 43 2.03 -1.00 6.93
N LYS A 44 1.05 -0.16 6.59
CA LYS A 44 1.25 1.27 6.32
C LYS A 44 0.90 2.05 7.58
N ILE A 45 1.90 2.60 8.26
CA ILE A 45 1.77 3.29 9.55
C ILE A 45 1.94 4.79 9.32
N LEU A 46 1.00 5.62 9.78
CA LEU A 46 1.07 7.07 9.59
C LEU A 46 2.34 7.68 10.21
N LEU A 47 2.84 8.76 9.60
CA LEU A 47 3.94 9.53 10.17
C LEU A 47 3.46 10.37 11.36
N PRO A 48 4.29 10.61 12.40
CA PRO A 48 3.87 11.34 13.60
C PRO A 48 3.22 12.69 13.33
N HIS A 49 3.82 13.50 12.45
CA HIS A 49 3.33 14.83 12.08
C HIS A 49 2.00 14.84 11.33
N ILE A 50 1.51 13.68 10.85
CA ILE A 50 0.20 13.57 10.20
C ILE A 50 -0.90 13.37 11.24
N VAL A 51 -0.57 12.80 12.41
CA VAL A 51 -1.55 12.47 13.47
C VAL A 51 -2.02 13.70 14.24
N GLU A 52 -1.24 14.78 14.25
CA GLU A 52 -1.63 16.07 14.84
C GLU A 52 -2.81 16.72 14.13
N SER A 53 -3.17 16.26 12.92
CA SER A 53 -4.39 16.70 12.22
C SER A 53 -5.46 15.61 12.27
N GLU A 54 -6.48 15.80 13.12
CA GLU A 54 -7.64 14.90 13.23
C GLU A 54 -8.32 14.66 11.87
N GLU A 55 -8.32 15.67 11.00
CA GLU A 55 -8.89 15.57 9.65
C GLU A 55 -8.18 14.52 8.79
N PHE A 56 -6.85 14.48 8.83
CA PHE A 56 -6.05 13.53 8.06
C PHE A 56 -6.23 12.10 8.58
N SER A 57 -6.23 11.91 9.90
CA SER A 57 -6.49 10.60 10.51
C SER A 57 -7.89 10.08 10.15
N ALA A 58 -8.91 10.94 10.24
CA ALA A 58 -10.28 10.59 9.86
C ALA A 58 -10.43 10.30 8.35
N ARG A 59 -9.70 11.03 7.48
CA ARG A 59 -9.68 10.74 6.04
C ARG A 59 -9.00 9.41 5.74
N PHE A 60 -7.84 9.14 6.35
CA PHE A 60 -7.10 7.90 6.18
C PHE A 60 -7.93 6.67 6.54
N GLN A 61 -8.63 6.70 7.69
CA GLN A 61 -9.53 5.61 8.08
C GLN A 61 -10.73 5.46 7.12
N ARG A 62 -11.31 6.57 6.64
CA ARG A 62 -12.43 6.53 5.67
C ARG A 62 -12.01 5.90 4.35
N GLU A 63 -10.87 6.31 3.81
CA GLU A 63 -10.31 5.76 2.57
C GLU A 63 -10.02 4.26 2.73
N ALA A 64 -9.40 3.86 3.84
CA ALA A 64 -9.14 2.46 4.14
C ALA A 64 -10.41 1.61 4.21
N ARG A 65 -11.46 2.10 4.88
CA ARG A 65 -12.76 1.41 4.98
C ARG A 65 -13.47 1.31 3.63
N ALA A 66 -13.36 2.35 2.79
CA ALA A 66 -13.92 2.34 1.45
C ALA A 66 -13.24 1.26 0.60
N THR A 67 -11.91 1.23 0.59
CA THR A 67 -11.12 0.24 -0.14
C THR A 67 -11.32 -1.18 0.39
N ALA A 68 -11.49 -1.37 1.70
CA ALA A 68 -11.72 -2.69 2.30
C ALA A 68 -12.99 -3.39 1.80
N ARG A 69 -13.99 -2.62 1.32
CA ARG A 69 -15.23 -3.16 0.74
C ARG A 69 -15.07 -3.60 -0.71
N LEU A 70 -13.99 -3.19 -1.39
CA LEU A 70 -13.71 -3.60 -2.75
C LEU A 70 -13.07 -4.97 -2.77
N GLN A 71 -13.71 -5.93 -3.44
CA GLN A 71 -13.14 -7.23 -3.75
C GLN A 71 -12.94 -7.30 -5.26
N HIS A 72 -11.69 -7.18 -5.71
CA HIS A 72 -11.34 -7.22 -7.13
C HIS A 72 -9.91 -7.76 -7.30
N PRO A 73 -9.64 -8.65 -8.28
CA PRO A 73 -8.31 -9.25 -8.46
C PRO A 73 -7.18 -8.24 -8.71
N HIS A 74 -7.52 -7.06 -9.25
CA HIS A 74 -6.59 -5.98 -9.57
C HIS A 74 -6.63 -4.81 -8.56
N ILE A 75 -7.22 -4.99 -7.38
CA ILE A 75 -7.20 -4.02 -6.28
C ILE A 75 -6.54 -4.69 -5.06
N VAL A 76 -5.66 -3.96 -4.38
CA VAL A 76 -5.02 -4.45 -3.15
C VAL A 76 -6.08 -4.58 -2.06
N GLN A 77 -6.16 -5.76 -1.46
CA GLN A 77 -7.09 -6.01 -0.37
C GLN A 77 -6.58 -5.37 0.93
N VAL A 78 -7.45 -4.60 1.58
CA VAL A 78 -7.26 -4.14 2.97
C VAL A 78 -7.79 -5.23 3.90
N PHE A 79 -6.99 -5.62 4.90
CA PHE A 79 -7.35 -6.66 5.86
C PHE A 79 -7.82 -6.08 7.19
N SER A 80 -7.11 -5.07 7.71
CA SER A 80 -7.47 -4.45 8.99
C SER A 80 -6.95 -3.02 9.09
N ILE A 81 -7.49 -2.29 10.06
CA ILE A 81 -7.08 -0.95 10.46
C ILE A 81 -6.96 -1.00 11.98
N GLY A 82 -5.92 -0.38 12.52
CA GLY A 82 -5.72 -0.28 13.96
C GLY A 82 -4.83 0.89 14.32
N HIS A 83 -4.31 0.88 15.55
CA HIS A 83 -3.36 1.87 16.02
C HIS A 83 -2.15 1.16 16.60
N VAL A 84 -0.97 1.73 16.35
CA VAL A 84 0.27 1.29 17.01
C VAL A 84 0.31 1.86 18.44
N PRO A 85 1.21 1.37 19.33
CA PRO A 85 1.23 1.78 20.74
C PRO A 85 1.36 3.29 21.00
N ASP A 86 1.99 4.03 20.08
CA ASP A 86 2.13 5.49 20.16
C ASP A 86 0.92 6.27 19.59
N GLY A 87 -0.18 5.56 19.28
CA GLY A 87 -1.45 6.14 18.86
C GLY A 87 -1.57 6.40 17.35
N ARG A 88 -0.53 6.17 16.55
CA ARG A 88 -0.62 6.37 15.10
C ARG A 88 -1.45 5.28 14.44
N ALA A 89 -2.30 5.66 13.49
CA ALA A 89 -3.10 4.69 12.74
C ALA A 89 -2.23 3.86 11.80
N TYR A 90 -2.57 2.58 11.65
CA TYR A 90 -2.01 1.70 10.63
C TYR A 90 -3.11 1.08 9.75
N ILE A 91 -2.74 0.71 8.54
CA ILE A 91 -3.55 -0.16 7.66
C ILE A 91 -2.73 -1.41 7.35
N ALA A 92 -3.30 -2.59 7.63
CA ALA A 92 -2.76 -3.86 7.16
C ALA A 92 -3.41 -4.24 5.83
N MET A 93 -2.60 -4.52 4.82
CA MET A 93 -3.06 -4.82 3.46
C MET A 93 -2.26 -5.94 2.81
N GLN A 94 -2.76 -6.45 1.70
CA GLN A 94 -2.10 -7.50 0.91
C GLN A 94 -0.67 -7.09 0.55
N TYR A 95 0.29 -7.99 0.79
CA TYR A 95 1.64 -7.86 0.28
C TYR A 95 1.71 -8.35 -1.17
N ILE A 96 2.32 -7.52 -2.03
CA ILE A 96 2.57 -7.82 -3.43
C ILE A 96 4.09 -7.75 -3.65
N SER A 97 4.69 -8.89 -4.01
CA SER A 97 6.15 -9.06 -4.00
C SER A 97 6.87 -8.53 -5.24
N GLY A 98 6.19 -8.32 -6.36
CA GLY A 98 6.82 -7.91 -7.62
C GLY A 98 7.18 -6.41 -7.72
N GLY A 99 6.98 -5.65 -6.63
CA GLY A 99 7.36 -4.24 -6.56
C GLY A 99 6.44 -3.31 -7.34
N ALA A 100 6.83 -2.04 -7.44
CA ALA A 100 6.05 -1.03 -8.15
C ALA A 100 6.37 -1.03 -9.65
N LEU A 101 5.37 -0.72 -10.48
CA LEU A 101 5.56 -0.55 -11.92
C LEU A 101 6.58 0.54 -12.23
N SER A 102 6.70 1.58 -11.40
CA SER A 102 7.76 2.59 -11.54
C SER A 102 9.15 1.98 -11.53
N ASP A 103 9.41 1.02 -10.63
CA ASP A 103 10.73 0.41 -10.48
C ASP A 103 11.04 -0.48 -11.68
N TYR A 104 10.03 -1.23 -12.15
CA TYR A 104 10.13 -2.00 -13.39
C TYR A 104 10.46 -1.12 -14.60
N LEU A 105 9.76 0.01 -14.77
CA LEU A 105 10.00 0.94 -15.87
C LEU A 105 11.38 1.58 -15.78
N HIS A 106 11.82 2.01 -14.59
CA HIS A 106 13.18 2.54 -14.39
C HIS A 106 14.26 1.52 -14.76
N ASN A 107 14.07 0.24 -14.38
CA ASN A 107 15.02 -0.83 -14.70
C ASN A 107 15.14 -1.09 -16.21
N LEU A 108 14.03 -0.99 -16.96
CA LEU A 108 14.05 -1.09 -18.42
C LEU A 108 14.82 0.09 -19.05
N ILE A 109 14.53 1.31 -18.62
CA ILE A 109 15.19 2.52 -19.12
C ILE A 109 16.70 2.46 -18.86
N ALA A 110 17.11 1.98 -17.68
CA ALA A 110 18.53 1.81 -17.34
C ALA A 110 19.26 0.81 -18.25
N GLN A 111 18.52 -0.07 -18.95
CA GLN A 111 19.02 -1.04 -19.90
C GLN A 111 18.78 -0.62 -21.37
N ASP A 112 18.38 0.63 -21.60
CA ASP A 112 18.01 1.16 -22.91
C ASP A 112 16.86 0.37 -23.59
N GLN A 113 15.96 -0.16 -22.76
CA GLN A 113 14.80 -0.93 -23.15
C GLN A 113 13.49 -0.19 -22.84
N TRP A 114 12.42 -0.61 -23.52
CA TRP A 114 11.07 -0.10 -23.34
C TRP A 114 10.10 -1.23 -23.08
N ILE A 115 9.03 -0.92 -22.35
CA ILE A 115 7.93 -1.86 -22.18
C ILE A 115 7.32 -2.19 -23.55
N THR A 116 7.05 -3.47 -23.80
CA THR A 116 6.43 -3.87 -25.06
C THR A 116 4.99 -3.35 -25.13
N PRO A 117 4.49 -2.97 -26.32
CA PRO A 117 3.10 -2.53 -26.47
C PRO A 117 2.09 -3.57 -25.96
N THR A 118 2.37 -4.86 -26.22
CA THR A 118 1.52 -5.97 -25.76
C THR A 118 1.43 -6.01 -24.24
N TYR A 119 2.56 -5.91 -23.52
CA TYR A 119 2.54 -5.94 -22.06
C TYR A 119 1.89 -4.69 -21.47
N ALA A 120 2.15 -3.51 -22.05
CA ALA A 120 1.48 -2.28 -21.67
C ALA A 120 -0.05 -2.38 -21.80
N LEU A 121 -0.57 -2.96 -22.89
CA LEU A 121 -2.01 -3.18 -23.08
C LEU A 121 -2.62 -4.11 -22.02
N VAL A 122 -1.89 -5.16 -21.61
CA VAL A 122 -2.33 -6.04 -20.52
C VAL A 122 -2.45 -5.27 -19.21
N LEU A 123 -1.44 -4.48 -18.85
CA LEU A 123 -1.47 -3.65 -17.64
C LEU A 123 -2.61 -2.63 -17.69
N MET A 124 -2.76 -1.92 -18.81
CA MET A 124 -3.81 -0.91 -18.98
C MET A 124 -5.21 -1.50 -18.84
N ARG A 125 -5.46 -2.70 -19.38
CA ARG A 125 -6.75 -3.40 -19.20
C ARG A 125 -7.02 -3.70 -17.73
N GLN A 126 -6.05 -4.28 -17.01
CA GLN A 126 -6.20 -4.60 -15.59
C GLN A 126 -6.42 -3.36 -14.72
N ILE A 127 -5.71 -2.27 -15.02
CA ILE A 127 -5.89 -0.98 -14.34
C ILE A 127 -7.29 -0.43 -14.63
N ALA A 128 -7.76 -0.48 -15.87
CA ALA A 128 -9.08 0.00 -16.24
C ALA A 128 -10.20 -0.80 -15.54
N GLU A 129 -10.07 -2.13 -15.46
CA GLU A 129 -11.01 -2.99 -14.73
C GLU A 129 -11.05 -2.65 -13.23
N ALA A 130 -9.88 -2.45 -12.60
CA ALA A 130 -9.80 -2.02 -11.20
C ALA A 130 -10.45 -0.65 -10.96
N LEU A 131 -10.19 0.33 -11.83
CA LEU A 131 -10.79 1.66 -11.75
C LEU A 131 -12.30 1.61 -11.97
N ALA A 132 -12.78 0.80 -12.92
CA ALA A 132 -14.21 0.62 -13.13
C ALA A 132 -14.90 0.06 -11.88
N ALA A 133 -14.32 -0.95 -11.24
CA ALA A 133 -14.83 -1.50 -9.98
C ALA A 133 -14.82 -0.46 -8.84
N ALA A 134 -13.75 0.33 -8.70
CA ALA A 134 -13.68 1.40 -7.71
C ALA A 134 -14.73 2.50 -7.97
N HIS A 135 -14.88 2.94 -9.21
CA HIS A 135 -15.86 3.97 -9.60
C HIS A 135 -17.30 3.48 -9.40
N ALA A 136 -17.60 2.21 -9.69
CA ALA A 136 -18.91 1.61 -9.43
C ALA A 136 -19.27 1.64 -7.92
N ALA A 137 -18.27 1.64 -7.04
CA ALA A 137 -18.44 1.81 -5.60
C ALA A 137 -18.36 3.27 -5.13
N GLY A 138 -18.29 4.25 -6.04
CA GLY A 138 -18.19 5.67 -5.73
C GLY A 138 -16.80 6.12 -5.24
N ILE A 139 -15.76 5.33 -5.48
CA ILE A 139 -14.39 5.61 -5.04
C ILE A 139 -13.55 6.11 -6.21
N VAL A 140 -12.92 7.27 -6.05
CA VAL A 140 -11.96 7.83 -7.01
C VAL A 140 -10.56 7.70 -6.44
N HIS A 141 -9.62 7.09 -7.19
CA HIS A 141 -8.27 6.81 -6.70
C HIS A 141 -7.44 8.08 -6.37
N ARG A 142 -7.59 9.14 -7.19
CA ARG A 142 -6.95 10.48 -7.05
C ARG A 142 -5.43 10.55 -7.16
N ASP A 143 -4.68 9.48 -6.92
CA ASP A 143 -3.21 9.44 -7.06
C ASP A 143 -2.74 8.29 -7.96
N LEU A 144 -3.41 8.05 -9.10
CA LEU A 144 -3.02 6.95 -9.99
C LEU A 144 -1.72 7.30 -10.73
N LYS A 145 -0.68 6.50 -10.50
CA LYS A 145 0.65 6.64 -11.13
C LYS A 145 1.40 5.30 -11.06
N PRO A 146 2.48 5.10 -11.85
CA PRO A 146 3.26 3.85 -11.83
C PRO A 146 3.73 3.41 -10.44
N GLY A 147 4.06 4.36 -9.54
CA GLY A 147 4.46 4.05 -8.16
C GLY A 147 3.35 3.45 -7.27
N ASN A 148 2.09 3.55 -7.70
CA ASN A 148 0.93 3.00 -6.99
C ASN A 148 0.33 1.76 -7.71
N ILE A 149 1.00 1.26 -8.75
CA ILE A 149 0.63 0.03 -9.45
C ILE A 149 1.64 -1.04 -9.05
N LEU A 150 1.18 -2.13 -8.43
CA LEU A 150 2.05 -3.20 -7.95
C LEU A 150 1.98 -4.40 -8.90
N LEU A 151 3.15 -4.97 -9.22
CA LEU A 151 3.28 -6.13 -10.09
C LEU A 151 3.33 -7.41 -9.25
N ARG A 152 2.73 -8.50 -9.75
CA ARG A 152 2.78 -9.83 -9.12
C ARG A 152 3.79 -10.71 -9.82
#